data_AF-A0A496ZZ89-F1
#
_entry.id   AF-A0A496ZZ89-F1
#
_cell.length_a   1.000
_cell.length_b   1.000
_cell.length_c   1.000
_cell.angle_alpha   90.00
_cell.angle_beta   90.00
_cell.angle_gamma   90.00
#
_symmetry.space_group_name_H-M   'P 1'
#
loop_
_entity.id
_entity.type
_entity.pdbx_description
1 polymer ?
#
loop_
_entity_poly.entity_id
_entity_poly.type
_entity_poly.pdbx_seq_one_letter_code
_entity_poly.pdbx_strand_id
1 'polypeptide(L)'
;MARLTFTKDNLPTPEEFKRMLSEAMTQSNPVDDLLEVAGELWEYERKYNMTSAEFYEQFRRGMLDDELQHCIGWAAAFQTFTKLKRTVESTLMREAVWREVHTEPEVPA
;
A
#
# COMPACT_ATOMS: atom_id res chain seq x y z
N MET A 1 0.44 1.75 -7.79
CA MET A 1 1.09 0.43 -7.79
C MET A 1 1.64 0.10 -9.16
N ALA A 2 2.86 -0.41 -9.22
CA ALA A 2 3.44 -0.85 -10.48
C ALA A 2 2.66 -2.07 -11.01
N ARG A 3 2.06 -1.92 -12.20
CA ARG A 3 1.18 -2.93 -12.79
C ARG A 3 1.82 -3.56 -14.01
N LEU A 4 2.06 -4.87 -13.94
CA LEU A 4 2.53 -5.66 -15.08
C LEU A 4 1.32 -6.37 -15.72
N THR A 5 1.12 -6.15 -17.02
CA THR A 5 0.04 -6.80 -17.79
C THR A 5 0.62 -7.77 -18.80
N PHE A 6 0.27 -9.05 -18.66
CA PHE A 6 0.68 -10.12 -19.57
C PHE A 6 -0.53 -10.63 -20.35
N THR A 7 -0.37 -10.77 -21.66
CA THR A 7 -1.35 -11.40 -22.56
C THR A 7 -0.73 -12.67 -23.16
N LYS A 8 -1.54 -13.51 -23.82
CA LYS A 8 -1.05 -14.73 -24.49
C LYS A 8 0.08 -14.45 -25.49
N ASP A 9 0.10 -13.26 -26.07
CA ASP A 9 1.07 -12.83 -27.08
C ASP A 9 2.32 -12.16 -26.48
N ASN A 10 2.36 -11.90 -25.17
CA ASN A 10 3.45 -11.18 -24.50
C ASN A 10 3.87 -11.85 -23.17
N LEU A 11 3.91 -13.19 -23.16
CA LEU A 11 4.38 -13.96 -22.00
C LEU A 11 5.92 -13.88 -21.93
N PRO A 12 6.48 -13.21 -20.90
CA PRO A 12 7.92 -13.10 -20.76
C PRO A 12 8.53 -14.45 -20.38
N THR A 13 9.80 -14.62 -20.72
CA THR A 13 10.60 -15.67 -20.08
C THR A 13 10.74 -15.39 -18.58
N PRO A 14 11.06 -16.40 -17.75
CA PRO A 14 11.22 -16.21 -16.30
C PRO A 14 12.28 -15.14 -15.92
N GLU A 15 13.32 -14.97 -16.74
CA GLU A 15 14.35 -13.95 -16.51
C GLU A 15 13.86 -12.55 -16.84
N GLU A 16 13.14 -12.39 -17.95
CA GLU A 16 12.52 -11.13 -18.33
C GLU A 16 11.47 -10.69 -17.32
N PHE A 17 10.67 -11.62 -16.79
CA PHE A 17 9.72 -11.35 -15.72
C PHE A 17 10.40 -10.78 -14.47
N LYS A 18 11.51 -11.40 -14.02
CA LYS A 18 12.27 -10.91 -12.86
C LYS A 18 12.82 -9.50 -13.08
N ARG A 19 13.35 -9.22 -14.28
CA ARG A 19 13.85 -7.88 -14.62
C ARG A 19 12.72 -6.85 -14.62
N MET A 20 11.61 -7.15 -15.28
CA MET A 20 10.43 -6.27 -15.33
C MET A 20 9.87 -6.01 -13.94
N LEU A 21 9.83 -7.02 -13.06
CA LEU A 21 9.40 -6.86 -11.67
C LEU A 21 10.36 -5.96 -10.88
N SER A 22 11.67 -6.15 -11.04
CA SER A 22 12.68 -5.32 -10.35
C SER A 22 12.60 -3.86 -10.78
N GLU A 23 12.46 -3.59 -12.08
CA GLU A 23 12.33 -2.23 -12.62
C GLU A 23 11.03 -1.57 -12.11
N ALA A 24 9.92 -2.29 -12.18
CA ALA A 24 8.63 -1.86 -11.67
C ALA A 24 8.67 -1.51 -10.17
N MET A 25 9.35 -2.33 -9.37
CA MET A 25 9.55 -2.06 -7.94
C MET A 25 10.46 -0.86 -7.68
N THR A 26 11.44 -0.60 -8.54
CA THR A 26 12.37 0.54 -8.39
C THR A 26 11.71 1.87 -8.76
N GLN A 27 10.72 1.84 -9.65
CA GLN A 27 9.94 3.01 -10.06
C GLN A 27 8.70 3.25 -9.18
N SER A 28 8.40 2.34 -8.24
CA SER A 28 7.29 2.49 -7.30
C SER A 28 7.54 3.66 -6.34
N ASN A 29 6.55 4.54 -6.23
CA ASN A 29 6.51 5.58 -5.20
C ASN A 29 5.55 5.13 -4.09
N PRO A 30 6.04 4.87 -2.87
CA PRO A 30 5.20 4.35 -1.78
C PRO A 30 4.06 5.30 -1.37
N VAL A 31 4.19 6.61 -1.66
CA VAL A 31 3.12 7.58 -1.42
C VAL A 31 2.00 7.45 -2.46
N ASP A 32 2.36 7.32 -3.74
CA ASP A 32 1.37 7.13 -4.81
C ASP A 32 0.65 5.79 -4.63
N ASP A 33 1.39 4.74 -4.25
CA ASP A 33 0.82 3.43 -3.90
C ASP A 33 -0.15 3.51 -2.72
N LEU A 34 0.16 4.34 -1.71
CA LEU A 34 -0.73 4.55 -0.56
C LEU A 34 -2.03 5.26 -0.96
N LEU A 35 -1.94 6.28 -1.83
CA LEU A 35 -3.10 7.03 -2.33
C LEU A 35 -4.01 6.16 -3.19
N GLU A 36 -3.44 5.29 -4.02
CA GLU A 36 -4.20 4.35 -4.85
C GLU A 36 -5.04 3.40 -3.98
N VAL A 37 -4.42 2.75 -2.98
CA VAL A 37 -5.12 1.84 -2.08
C VAL A 37 -6.15 2.57 -1.20
N ALA A 38 -5.88 3.83 -0.82
CA ALA A 38 -6.87 4.65 -0.13
C ALA A 38 -8.12 4.91 -1.00
N GLY A 39 -7.92 5.10 -2.31
CA GLY A 39 -9.00 5.19 -3.29
C GLY A 39 -9.83 3.91 -3.38
N GLU A 40 -9.17 2.76 -3.46
CA GLU A 40 -9.84 1.45 -3.46
C GLU A 40 -10.71 1.26 -2.20
N LEU A 41 -10.17 1.59 -1.03
CA LEU A 41 -10.92 1.51 0.23
C LEU A 41 -12.15 2.42 0.21
N TRP A 42 -12.02 3.65 -0.29
CA TRP A 42 -13.15 4.57 -0.42
C TRP A 42 -14.24 4.04 -1.36
N GLU A 43 -13.86 3.36 -2.44
CA GLU A 43 -14.82 2.72 -3.34
C GLU A 43 -15.60 1.59 -2.65
N TYR A 44 -14.94 0.78 -1.80
CA TYR A 44 -15.63 -0.20 -0.96
C TYR A 44 -16.58 0.48 0.02
N GLU A 45 -16.15 1.54 0.71
CA GLU A 45 -17.00 2.26 1.65
C GLU A 45 -18.25 2.82 0.99
N ARG A 46 -18.09 3.42 -0.20
CA ARG A 46 -19.20 3.94 -0.98
C ARG A 46 -20.12 2.84 -1.49
N LYS A 47 -19.56 1.73 -1.97
CA LYS A 47 -20.32 0.61 -2.56
C LYS A 47 -21.19 -0.09 -1.53
N TYR A 48 -20.68 -0.26 -0.31
CA TYR A 48 -21.36 -1.01 0.74
C TYR A 48 -21.96 -0.13 1.84
N ASN A 49 -21.83 1.19 1.71
CA ASN A 49 -22.32 2.20 2.67
C ASN A 49 -21.90 1.87 4.12
N MET A 50 -20.65 1.42 4.27
CA MET A 50 -20.04 1.02 5.53
C MET A 50 -18.63 1.57 5.58
N THR A 51 -18.26 2.19 6.69
CA THR A 51 -16.89 2.67 6.90
C THR A 51 -15.92 1.50 6.99
N SER A 52 -14.64 1.74 6.70
CA SER A 52 -13.58 0.74 6.90
C SER A 52 -13.51 0.22 8.34
N ALA A 53 -13.89 1.05 9.32
CA ALA A 53 -13.96 0.64 10.72
C ALA A 53 -15.09 -0.37 10.98
N GLU A 54 -16.27 -0.14 10.40
CA GLU A 54 -17.41 -1.05 10.51
C GLU A 54 -17.16 -2.38 9.77
N PHE A 55 -16.53 -2.31 8.59
CA PHE A 55 -16.06 -3.50 7.87
C PHE A 55 -15.07 -4.32 8.71
N TYR A 56 -14.10 -3.65 9.32
CA TYR A 56 -13.11 -4.30 10.18
C TYR A 56 -13.77 -5.03 11.36
N GLU A 57 -14.72 -4.38 12.03
CA GLU A 57 -15.44 -4.95 13.16
C GLU A 57 -16.28 -6.17 12.76
N GLN A 58 -17.01 -6.09 11.64
CA GLN A 58 -17.83 -7.21 11.17
C GLN A 58 -16.97 -8.39 10.67
N PHE A 59 -15.85 -8.10 10.00
CA PHE A 59 -14.88 -9.11 9.58
C PHE A 59 -14.29 -9.84 10.78
N ARG A 60 -13.87 -9.10 11.82
CA ARG A 60 -13.32 -9.68 13.05
C ARG A 60 -14.32 -10.58 13.78
N ARG A 61 -15.61 -10.27 13.69
CA ARG A 61 -16.69 -11.05 14.32
C ARG A 61 -17.15 -12.26 13.51
N GLY A 62 -16.62 -12.45 12.30
CA GLY A 62 -17.03 -13.53 11.40
C GLY A 62 -18.49 -13.43 10.95
N MET A 63 -19.07 -12.22 10.98
CA MET A 63 -20.49 -11.98 10.65
C MET A 63 -20.76 -11.76 9.15
N LEU A 64 -19.73 -11.86 8.31
CA LEU A 64 -19.85 -11.67 6.86
C LEU A 64 -20.14 -13.03 6.23
N ASP A 65 -21.41 -13.44 6.18
CA ASP A 65 -21.78 -14.84 5.88
C ASP A 65 -21.90 -15.16 4.38
N ASP A 66 -22.28 -14.20 3.50
CA ASP A 66 -22.49 -14.49 2.05
C ASP A 66 -21.74 -13.57 1.07
N GLU A 67 -21.15 -12.46 1.52
CA GLU A 67 -20.33 -11.55 0.70
C GLU A 67 -18.82 -11.74 0.90
N LEU A 68 -18.41 -12.92 1.39
CA LEU A 68 -17.04 -13.25 1.81
C LEU A 68 -15.98 -12.89 0.75
N GLN A 69 -16.32 -13.04 -0.53
CA GLN A 69 -15.44 -12.72 -1.64
C GLN A 69 -15.11 -11.21 -1.72
N HIS A 70 -16.05 -10.34 -1.37
CA HIS A 70 -15.85 -8.89 -1.31
C HIS A 70 -15.11 -8.47 -0.04
N CYS A 71 -15.31 -9.21 1.05
CA CYS A 71 -14.62 -9.02 2.32
C CYS A 71 -13.12 -9.32 2.19
N ILE A 72 -12.75 -10.33 1.38
CA ILE A 72 -11.35 -10.66 1.10
C ILE A 72 -10.67 -9.52 0.33
N GLY A 73 -11.33 -8.97 -0.69
CA GLY A 73 -10.80 -7.84 -1.47
C GLY A 73 -10.57 -6.59 -0.63
N TRP A 74 -11.58 -6.20 0.16
CA TRP A 74 -11.47 -5.08 1.09
C TRP A 74 -10.41 -5.33 2.18
N ALA A 75 -10.38 -6.52 2.79
CA ALA A 75 -9.41 -6.84 3.83
C ALA A 75 -7.97 -6.82 3.29
N ALA A 76 -7.75 -7.28 2.05
CA ALA A 76 -6.46 -7.21 1.38
C ALA A 76 -6.03 -5.75 1.14
N ALA A 77 -6.94 -4.90 0.63
CA ALA A 77 -6.68 -3.48 0.45
C ALA A 77 -6.37 -2.80 1.81
N PHE A 78 -7.15 -3.08 2.85
CA PHE A 78 -6.99 -2.49 4.17
C PHE A 78 -5.66 -2.87 4.83
N GLN A 79 -5.27 -4.14 4.74
CA GLN A 79 -3.96 -4.58 5.21
C GLN A 79 -2.82 -3.91 4.43
N THR A 80 -2.97 -3.77 3.12
CA THR A 80 -1.95 -3.15 2.26
C THR A 80 -1.79 -1.67 2.57
N PHE A 81 -2.91 -0.94 2.71
CA PHE A 81 -2.94 0.45 3.16
C PHE A 81 -2.23 0.61 4.51
N THR A 82 -2.55 -0.24 5.50
CA THR A 82 -1.96 -0.16 6.84
C THR A 82 -0.45 -0.38 6.81
N LYS A 83 0.03 -1.33 5.98
CA LYS A 83 1.47 -1.58 5.81
C LYS A 83 2.17 -0.40 5.16
N LEU A 84 1.65 0.10 4.03
CA LEU A 84 2.22 1.24 3.31
C LEU A 84 2.24 2.50 4.18
N LYS A 85 1.15 2.79 4.90
CA LYS A 85 1.07 3.92 5.82
C LYS A 85 2.19 3.87 6.86
N ARG A 86 2.38 2.72 7.52
CA ARG A 86 3.46 2.54 8.51
C ARG A 86 4.84 2.72 7.91
N THR A 87 5.06 2.21 6.70
CA THR A 87 6.34 2.37 6.00
C THR A 87 6.63 3.83 5.68
N VAL A 88 5.63 4.56 5.15
CA VAL A 88 5.75 5.99 4.86
C VAL A 88 5.98 6.78 6.15
N GLU A 89 5.17 6.56 7.19
CA GLU A 89 5.33 7.20 8.51
C GLU A 89 6.72 6.95 9.10
N SER A 90 7.19 5.70 9.09
CA SER A 90 8.50 5.33 9.63
C SER A 90 9.65 5.96 8.85
N THR A 91 9.51 6.04 7.52
CA THR A 91 10.50 6.69 6.65
C THR A 91 10.54 8.19 6.91
N LEU A 92 9.37 8.84 6.95
CA LEU A 92 9.27 10.28 7.24
C LEU A 92 9.80 10.61 8.64
N MET A 93 9.46 9.81 9.67
CA MET A 93 9.99 9.99 11.02
C MET A 93 11.52 9.84 11.04
N ARG A 94 12.07 8.84 10.36
CA ARG A 94 13.52 8.69 10.25
C ARG A 94 14.15 9.93 9.61
N GLU A 95 13.68 10.34 8.44
CA GLU A 95 14.26 11.50 7.74
C GLU A 95 14.08 12.82 8.53
N ALA A 96 12.96 13.00 9.24
CA ALA A 96 12.72 14.16 10.08
C ALA A 96 13.66 14.21 11.30
N VAL A 97 13.84 13.08 12.00
CA VAL A 97 14.73 12.97 13.16
C VAL A 97 16.20 13.09 12.76
N TRP A 98 16.62 12.51 11.63
CA TRP A 98 17.99 12.64 11.11
C TRP A 98 18.36 14.08 10.73
N ARG A 99 17.38 14.91 10.35
CA ARG A 99 17.61 16.31 9.97
C ARG A 99 17.84 17.22 11.19
N GLU A 100 17.21 16.94 12.32
CA GLU A 100 17.40 17.70 13.56
C GLU A 100 18.80 17.48 14.16
N VAL A 101 19.33 16.26 14.07
CA VAL A 101 20.64 15.88 14.66
C VAL A 101 21.84 16.49 13.94
N HIS A 102 21.71 16.86 12.65
CA HIS A 102 22.81 17.41 11.85
C HIS A 102 22.80 18.94 11.67
N THR A 103 21.92 19.66 12.40
CA THR A 103 21.80 21.13 12.30
C THR A 103 22.59 21.95 13.33
N GLU A 104 23.45 21.35 14.14
CA GLU A 104 24.46 22.10 14.91
C GLU A 104 25.80 22.10 14.17
N PRO A 105 26.19 23.22 13.51
CA PRO A 105 27.59 23.39 13.14
C PRO A 105 28.39 23.70 14.40
N GLU A 106 29.35 22.83 14.72
CA GLU A 106 30.53 23.21 15.52
C GLU A 106 31.09 24.51 14.92
N VAL A 107 30.99 25.61 15.67
CA VAL A 107 31.73 26.84 15.40
C VAL A 107 33.11 26.64 16.04
N PRO A 108 34.20 26.43 15.28
CA PRO A 108 35.53 26.48 15.86
C PRO A 108 35.88 27.94 16.16
N ALA A 109 36.37 28.17 17.39
CA ALA A 109 36.89 29.44 17.90
C ALA A 109 38.24 29.81 17.29
#